data_AF-A0A9P4UUT6-F1
#
_entry.id   AF-A0A9P4UUT6-F1
#
_cell.length_a   1.000
_cell.length_b   1.000
_cell.length_c   1.000
_cell.angle_alpha   90.00
_cell.angle_beta   90.00
_cell.angle_gamma   90.00
#
_symmetry.space_group_name_H-M   'P 1'
#
loop_
_entity.id
_entity.type
_entity.pdbx_description
1 polymer ?
#
loop_
_entity_poly.entity_id
_entity_poly.type
_entity_poly.pdbx_seq_one_letter_code
_entity_poly.pdbx_strand_id
1 'polypeptide(L)'
;MLWIEPVGLENPGGTRGSTHFSTISYGETAYSEIRRFVVIRNRGSFSQCIPIQTYRRRGATKPGLVPEDHGVIYTGERGDDPPELLENEGISKSPIRVDSAAGELLEPESRINYGKPYAVEHNVKVLEIGQVAPEHIHLLQIYFEDTMRLA
;
A
#
# COMPACT_ATOMS: atom_id res chain seq x y z
N MET A 1 -2.29 -8.23 -5.83
CA MET A 1 -1.45 -8.70 -6.96
C MET A 1 -0.26 -9.47 -6.40
N LEU A 2 0.07 -10.63 -6.97
CA LEU A 2 1.25 -11.40 -6.56
C LEU A 2 2.52 -10.67 -7.04
N TRP A 3 3.42 -10.39 -6.11
CA TRP A 3 4.67 -9.68 -6.37
C TRP A 3 5.85 -10.53 -5.91
N ILE A 4 6.98 -10.45 -6.62
CA ILE A 4 8.20 -11.18 -6.31
C ILE A 4 9.34 -10.16 -6.18
N GLU A 5 10.12 -10.27 -5.11
CA GLU A 5 11.32 -9.45 -4.90
C GLU A 5 12.51 -10.29 -4.46
N PRO A 6 13.73 -9.87 -4.84
CA PRO A 6 14.94 -10.42 -4.24
C PRO A 6 14.92 -10.19 -2.72
N VAL A 7 15.33 -11.20 -1.97
CA VAL A 7 15.62 -11.06 -0.55
C VAL A 7 16.90 -10.24 -0.42
N GLY A 8 16.79 -9.07 0.19
CA GLY A 8 17.96 -8.23 0.49
C GLY A 8 18.85 -8.86 1.57
N LEU A 9 19.83 -8.11 2.05
CA LEU A 9 20.77 -8.56 3.09
C LEU A 9 20.07 -8.98 4.41
N GLU A 10 18.89 -8.41 4.67
CA GLU A 10 18.06 -8.77 5.81
C GLU A 10 16.84 -9.57 5.38
N ASN A 11 16.54 -10.62 6.14
CA ASN A 11 15.35 -11.43 5.91
C ASN A 11 14.09 -10.55 6.05
N PRO A 12 13.31 -10.32 4.99
CA PRO A 12 12.15 -9.42 5.00
C PRO A 12 10.98 -9.98 5.81
N GLY A 13 11.18 -11.14 6.48
CA GLY A 13 10.22 -11.78 7.38
C GLY A 13 8.94 -12.20 6.66
N GLY A 14 8.11 -13.00 7.32
CA GLY A 14 6.77 -13.30 6.80
C GLY A 14 5.84 -12.09 6.93
N THR A 15 5.31 -11.61 5.82
CA THR A 15 4.16 -10.70 5.75
C THR A 15 2.91 -11.50 5.40
N ARG A 16 1.98 -11.58 6.38
CA ARG A 16 0.59 -12.05 6.19
C ARG A 16 0.38 -13.51 5.80
N GLY A 17 1.29 -14.44 6.11
CA GLY A 17 1.10 -15.86 5.80
C GLY A 17 1.04 -16.20 4.29
N SER A 18 1.10 -15.19 3.43
CA SER A 18 1.22 -15.31 1.97
C SER A 18 2.67 -15.23 1.48
N THR A 19 3.62 -14.99 2.39
CA THR A 19 5.04 -14.92 2.02
C THR A 19 5.58 -16.31 1.74
N HIS A 20 6.06 -16.52 0.52
CA HIS A 20 6.76 -17.75 0.15
C HIS A 20 8.16 -17.41 -0.36
N PHE A 21 9.16 -18.10 0.19
CA PHE A 21 10.56 -17.97 -0.20
C PHE A 21 10.94 -19.06 -1.19
N SER A 22 11.63 -18.68 -2.26
CA SER A 22 12.12 -19.61 -3.27
C SER A 22 13.57 -19.27 -3.60
N THR A 23 14.42 -20.28 -3.71
CA THR A 23 15.73 -20.12 -4.35
C THR A 23 15.52 -19.87 -5.85
N ILE A 24 16.12 -18.82 -6.37
CA ILE A 24 16.04 -18.39 -7.77
C ILE A 24 17.42 -18.51 -8.43
N SER A 25 17.53 -18.04 -9.68
CA SER A 25 18.80 -17.99 -10.41
C SER A 25 19.91 -17.33 -9.59
N TYR A 26 21.16 -17.75 -9.85
CA TYR A 26 22.37 -17.28 -9.16
C TYR A 26 22.50 -17.70 -7.70
N GLY A 27 21.68 -18.65 -7.22
CA GLY A 27 21.71 -19.09 -5.83
C GLY A 27 21.09 -18.07 -4.86
N GLU A 28 20.47 -17.02 -5.40
CA GLU A 28 19.78 -15.99 -4.64
C GLU A 28 18.43 -16.48 -4.13
N THR A 29 17.89 -15.83 -3.12
CA THR A 29 16.53 -16.10 -2.62
C THR A 29 15.61 -14.95 -3.02
N ALA A 30 14.41 -15.28 -3.50
CA ALA A 30 13.35 -14.31 -3.67
C ALA A 30 12.18 -14.66 -2.74
N TYR A 31 11.47 -13.62 -2.29
CA TYR A 31 10.22 -13.80 -1.59
C TYR A 31 9.08 -13.31 -2.47
N SER A 32 7.95 -14.00 -2.38
CA SER A 32 6.72 -13.64 -3.07
C SER A 32 5.63 -13.30 -2.06
N GLU A 33 4.84 -12.26 -2.32
CA GLU A 33 3.77 -11.82 -1.43
C GLU A 33 2.61 -11.16 -2.22
N ILE A 34 1.45 -11.04 -1.57
CA ILE A 34 0.34 -10.25 -2.11
C ILE A 34 0.53 -8.77 -1.78
N ARG A 35 0.72 -7.94 -2.81
CA ARG A 35 0.73 -6.48 -2.71
C ARG A 35 -0.59 -5.86 -3.10
N ARG A 36 -0.89 -4.75 -2.42
CA ARG A 36 -2.09 -3.93 -2.59
C ARG A 36 -1.66 -2.56 -3.08
N PHE A 37 -2.50 -1.95 -3.91
CA PHE A 37 -2.18 -0.70 -4.57
C PHE A 37 -3.42 0.18 -4.67
N VAL A 38 -3.23 1.49 -4.58
CA VAL A 38 -4.19 2.49 -5.03
C VAL A 38 -3.78 2.91 -6.44
N VAL A 39 -4.71 2.89 -7.39
CA VAL A 39 -4.48 3.41 -8.75
C VAL A 39 -4.62 4.92 -8.70
N ILE A 40 -3.56 5.65 -9.09
CA ILE A 40 -3.55 7.12 -9.12
C ILE A 40 -3.80 7.62 -10.54
N ARG A 41 -3.24 6.94 -11.55
CA ARG A 41 -3.48 7.25 -12.96
C ARG A 41 -3.55 5.96 -13.77
N ASN A 42 -4.62 5.79 -14.54
CA ASN A 42 -4.72 4.71 -15.51
C ASN A 42 -4.04 5.15 -16.83
N ARG A 43 -3.18 4.30 -17.41
CA ARG A 43 -2.54 4.52 -18.73
C ARG A 43 -2.99 3.42 -19.69
N GLY A 44 -2.42 3.38 -20.90
CA GLY A 44 -2.87 2.46 -21.96
C GLY A 44 -2.72 0.98 -21.59
N SER A 45 -1.51 0.55 -21.19
CA SER A 45 -1.19 -0.86 -20.88
C SER A 45 -0.81 -1.12 -19.41
N PHE A 46 -0.67 -0.05 -18.63
CA PHE A 46 -0.27 -0.10 -17.23
C PHE A 46 -0.97 1.02 -16.46
N SER A 47 -0.91 0.97 -15.13
CA SER A 47 -1.37 2.04 -14.25
C SER A 47 -0.22 2.55 -13.40
N GLN A 48 -0.20 3.86 -13.15
CA GLN A 48 0.61 4.43 -12.08
C GLN A 48 -0.14 4.25 -10.76
N CYS A 49 0.50 3.56 -9.84
CA CYS A 49 -0.06 3.14 -8.57
C CYS A 49 0.84 3.55 -7.41
N ILE A 50 0.26 3.65 -6.22
CA ILE A 50 1.00 3.77 -4.96
C ILE A 50 0.64 2.58 -4.04
N PRO A 51 1.61 1.99 -3.33
CA PRO A 51 1.40 0.77 -2.58
C PRO A 51 0.65 1.05 -1.28
N ILE A 52 -0.13 0.06 -0.86
CA ILE A 52 -0.69 -0.04 0.49
C ILE A 52 0.14 -1.07 1.26
N GLN A 53 0.66 -0.67 2.42
CA GLN A 53 1.53 -1.50 3.25
C GLN A 53 1.08 -1.43 4.71
N THR A 54 1.17 -2.55 5.41
CA THR A 54 0.93 -2.61 6.87
C THR A 54 2.24 -2.73 7.65
N TYR A 55 3.35 -2.88 6.94
CA TYR A 55 4.69 -2.99 7.53
C TYR A 55 4.80 -4.08 8.61
N ARG A 56 4.20 -5.25 8.35
CA ARG A 56 4.02 -6.33 9.34
C ARG A 56 3.19 -5.89 10.55
N ARG A 57 2.07 -5.21 10.30
CA ARG A 57 1.16 -4.64 11.32
C ARG A 57 1.83 -3.61 12.23
N ARG A 58 2.86 -2.93 11.72
CA ARG A 58 3.51 -1.82 12.42
C ARG A 58 3.05 -0.46 11.91
N GLY A 59 2.22 -0.40 10.86
CA GLY A 59 1.91 0.87 10.22
C GLY A 59 3.19 1.65 9.87
N ALA A 60 3.15 2.97 9.89
CA ALA A 60 4.31 3.82 9.64
C ALA A 60 5.31 3.92 10.82
N THR A 61 5.20 3.07 11.85
CA THR A 61 6.18 3.01 12.96
C THR A 61 7.42 2.16 12.64
N LYS A 62 7.45 1.47 11.50
CA LYS A 62 8.62 0.69 11.08
C LYS A 62 9.85 1.62 10.95
N PRO A 63 11.01 1.26 11.55
CA PRO A 63 12.23 2.05 11.41
C PRO A 63 12.63 2.29 9.96
N GLY A 64 13.09 3.51 9.66
CA GLY A 64 13.53 3.91 8.32
C GLY A 64 12.43 4.35 7.36
N LEU A 65 11.17 4.45 7.82
CA LEU A 65 10.11 5.11 7.06
C LEU A 65 10.15 6.63 7.27
N VAL A 66 9.65 7.36 6.27
CA VAL A 66 9.36 8.80 6.33
C VAL A 66 7.85 8.94 6.60
N PRO A 67 7.41 9.21 7.85
CA PRO A 67 5.99 9.24 8.19
C PRO A 67 5.17 10.21 7.34
N GLU A 68 5.79 11.31 6.90
CA GLU A 68 5.20 12.33 6.06
C GLU A 68 4.81 11.79 4.68
N ASP A 69 5.44 10.72 4.19
CA ASP A 69 5.07 10.08 2.91
C ASP A 69 3.87 9.15 3.04
N HIS A 70 3.30 9.02 4.23
CA HIS A 70 2.27 8.02 4.53
C HIS A 70 0.92 8.64 4.88
N GLY A 71 -0.14 7.88 4.62
CA GLY A 71 -1.50 8.20 5.05
C GLY A 71 -2.28 6.94 5.41
N VAL A 72 -3.25 7.08 6.30
CA VAL A 72 -4.17 5.99 6.65
C VAL A 72 -5.08 5.68 5.48
N ILE A 73 -5.31 4.41 5.18
CA ILE A 73 -6.34 3.94 4.26
C ILE A 73 -7.11 2.79 4.88
N TYR A 74 -8.44 2.84 4.80
CA TYR A 74 -9.31 1.87 5.44
C TYR A 74 -10.54 1.59 4.59
N THR A 75 -11.09 0.39 4.74
CA THR A 75 -12.40 0.01 4.21
C THR A 75 -13.47 0.34 5.24
N GLY A 76 -14.53 1.04 4.85
CA GLY A 76 -15.62 1.42 5.75
C GLY A 76 -16.76 2.15 5.04
N GLU A 77 -17.90 2.26 5.71
CA GLU A 77 -19.08 2.97 5.23
C GLU A 77 -18.98 4.49 5.49
N ARG A 78 -19.86 5.25 4.84
CA ARG A 78 -19.91 6.70 5.04
C ARG A 78 -20.35 7.00 6.48
N GLY A 79 -19.48 7.66 7.24
CA GLY A 79 -19.72 8.01 8.64
C GLY A 79 -18.97 7.12 9.63
N ASP A 80 -18.33 6.05 9.16
CA ASP A 80 -17.42 5.25 10.00
C ASP A 80 -16.19 6.08 10.40
N ASP A 81 -15.78 5.91 11.65
CA ASP A 81 -14.52 6.47 12.13
C ASP A 81 -13.34 5.68 11.52
N PRO A 82 -12.27 6.37 11.09
CA PRO A 82 -11.06 5.71 10.63
C PRO A 82 -10.37 4.95 11.78
N PRO A 83 -9.58 3.90 11.51
CA PRO A 83 -8.73 3.27 12.51
C PRO A 83 -7.80 4.28 13.17
N GLU A 84 -7.62 4.14 14.49
CA GLU A 84 -6.66 4.95 15.24
C GLU A 84 -5.23 4.72 14.73
N LEU A 85 -4.42 5.78 14.84
CA LEU A 85 -2.98 5.68 14.60
C LEU A 85 -2.33 4.84 15.69
N LEU A 86 -1.30 4.08 15.30
CA LEU A 86 -0.47 3.37 16.28
C LEU A 86 0.33 4.36 17.12
N GLU A 87 0.77 3.93 18.31
CA GLU A 87 1.62 4.76 19.17
C GLU A 87 2.89 5.20 18.40
N ASN A 88 3.17 6.51 18.42
CA ASN A 88 4.28 7.15 17.70
C ASN A 88 4.19 7.10 16.16
N GLU A 89 3.02 6.83 15.60
CA GLU A 89 2.79 6.89 14.15
C GLU A 89 2.58 8.36 13.71
N GLY A 90 3.65 9.01 13.23
CA GLY A 90 3.68 10.44 12.87
C GLY A 90 2.94 10.84 11.59
N ILE A 91 1.80 10.21 11.28
CA ILE A 91 1.00 10.51 10.09
C ILE A 91 0.10 11.72 10.35
N SER A 92 0.22 12.76 9.51
CA SER A 92 -0.59 13.98 9.59
C SER A 92 -1.66 14.09 8.49
N LYS A 93 -1.62 13.22 7.48
CA LYS A 93 -2.58 13.22 6.37
C LYS A 93 -3.95 12.72 6.82
N SER A 94 -5.01 13.30 6.24
CA SER A 94 -6.38 12.84 6.48
C SER A 94 -6.56 11.39 5.98
N PRO A 95 -7.25 10.51 6.72
CA PRO A 95 -7.50 9.14 6.31
C PRO A 95 -8.31 9.03 5.02
N ILE A 96 -7.96 8.04 4.18
CA ILE A 96 -8.64 7.76 2.92
C ILE A 96 -9.57 6.55 3.09
N ARG A 97 -10.88 6.78 2.99
CA ARG A 97 -11.90 5.74 2.99
C ARG A 97 -12.01 5.03 1.64
N VAL A 98 -12.23 3.72 1.68
CA VAL A 98 -12.51 2.85 0.53
C VAL A 98 -13.84 2.15 0.75
N ASP A 99 -14.75 2.28 -0.21
CA ASP A 99 -15.95 1.46 -0.33
C ASP A 99 -15.54 0.04 -0.76
N SER A 100 -15.76 -0.94 0.11
CA SER A 100 -15.34 -2.34 -0.12
C SER A 100 -16.05 -2.98 -1.32
N ALA A 101 -15.31 -3.71 -2.15
CA ALA A 101 -15.85 -4.59 -3.18
C ALA A 101 -15.93 -6.03 -2.66
N ALA A 102 -17.09 -6.66 -2.81
CA ALA A 102 -17.30 -8.07 -2.47
C ALA A 102 -16.88 -8.50 -1.04
N GLY A 103 -16.85 -7.56 -0.09
CA GLY A 103 -16.47 -7.82 1.31
C GLY A 103 -14.96 -7.91 1.54
N GLU A 104 -14.13 -7.50 0.58
CA GLU A 104 -12.68 -7.38 0.76
C GLU A 104 -12.35 -6.24 1.73
N LEU A 105 -11.55 -6.53 2.77
CA LEU A 105 -11.23 -5.58 3.82
C LEU A 105 -9.72 -5.28 3.88
N LEU A 106 -9.40 -4.02 4.20
CA LEU A 106 -8.05 -3.61 4.56
C LEU A 106 -7.80 -3.86 6.05
N GLU A 107 -6.56 -4.17 6.41
CA GLU A 107 -6.16 -4.25 7.83
C GLU A 107 -6.17 -2.84 8.47
N PRO A 108 -6.45 -2.70 9.76
CA PRO A 108 -6.42 -1.42 10.47
C PRO A 108 -5.09 -0.65 10.33
N GLU A 109 -3.96 -1.36 10.20
CA GLU A 109 -2.62 -0.78 10.05
C GLU A 109 -2.26 -0.48 8.58
N SER A 110 -3.22 -0.56 7.65
CA SER A 110 -2.97 -0.32 6.23
C SER A 110 -2.65 1.15 5.99
N ARG A 111 -1.48 1.42 5.42
CA ARG A 111 -1.01 2.77 5.08
C ARG A 111 -0.68 2.87 3.60
N ILE A 112 -1.14 3.95 2.97
CA ILE A 112 -0.67 4.36 1.65
C ILE A 112 0.75 4.91 1.79
N ASN A 113 1.65 4.58 0.87
CA ASN A 113 2.94 5.25 0.74
C ASN A 113 2.94 6.08 -0.56
N TYR A 114 2.81 7.39 -0.42
CA TYR A 114 2.76 8.35 -1.54
C TYR A 114 4.13 8.54 -2.22
N GLY A 115 5.23 8.30 -1.51
CA GLY A 115 6.60 8.49 -1.99
C GLY A 115 7.17 7.34 -2.82
N LYS A 116 6.41 6.25 -3.02
CA LYS A 116 6.89 5.06 -3.74
C LYS A 116 5.98 4.67 -4.89
N PRO A 117 5.90 5.44 -5.98
CA PRO A 117 5.08 5.09 -7.13
C PRO A 117 5.58 3.82 -7.84
N TYR A 118 4.64 3.02 -8.34
CA TYR A 118 4.89 1.84 -9.18
C TYR A 118 4.14 1.94 -10.49
N ALA A 119 4.73 1.40 -11.55
CA ALA A 119 3.99 1.01 -12.75
C ALA A 119 3.47 -0.41 -12.53
N VAL A 120 2.16 -0.61 -12.64
CA VAL A 120 1.51 -1.91 -12.57
C VAL A 120 0.92 -2.23 -13.93
N GLU A 121 1.51 -3.21 -14.62
CA GLU A 121 1.02 -3.70 -15.91
C GLU A 121 -0.40 -4.27 -15.79
N HIS A 122 -1.23 -4.08 -16.81
CA HIS A 122 -2.62 -4.58 -16.82
C HIS A 122 -2.74 -6.08 -17.11
N ASN A 123 -1.65 -6.73 -17.52
CA ASN A 123 -1.61 -8.17 -17.81
C ASN A 123 -1.37 -9.04 -16.56
N VAL A 124 -1.29 -8.45 -15.37
CA VAL A 124 -1.12 -9.18 -14.11
C VAL A 124 -2.46 -9.52 -13.48
N LYS A 125 -2.53 -10.66 -12.78
CA LYS A 125 -3.74 -11.03 -12.02
C LYS A 125 -3.88 -10.13 -10.79
N VAL A 126 -5.04 -9.48 -10.68
CA VAL A 126 -5.40 -8.63 -9.56
C VAL A 126 -6.72 -9.08 -8.94
N LEU A 127 -6.94 -8.69 -7.68
CA LEU A 127 -8.21 -8.78 -6.98
C LEU A 127 -8.60 -7.36 -6.63
N GLU A 128 -9.85 -6.99 -6.92
CA GLU A 128 -10.40 -5.69 -6.55
C GLU A 128 -10.71 -5.67 -5.06
N ILE A 129 -10.22 -4.66 -4.34
CA ILE A 129 -10.52 -4.46 -2.90
C ILE A 129 -11.72 -3.53 -2.72
N GLY A 130 -11.87 -2.54 -3.61
CA GLY A 130 -12.86 -1.49 -3.48
C GLY A 130 -12.50 -0.23 -4.23
N GLN A 131 -13.34 0.78 -4.07
CA GLN A 131 -13.19 2.08 -4.69
C GLN A 131 -12.96 3.14 -3.62
N VAL A 132 -12.01 4.05 -3.85
CA VAL A 132 -11.79 5.18 -2.95
C VAL A 132 -13.04 6.05 -2.94
N ALA A 133 -13.49 6.43 -1.75
CA ALA A 133 -14.66 7.27 -1.56
C ALA A 133 -14.54 8.56 -2.38
N PRO A 134 -15.57 8.97 -3.14
CA PRO A 134 -15.49 10.12 -4.04
C PRO A 134 -14.98 11.40 -3.37
N GLU A 135 -15.38 11.64 -2.13
CA GLU A 135 -14.95 12.77 -1.30
C GLU A 135 -13.45 12.77 -0.97
N HIS A 136 -12.74 11.64 -1.08
CA HIS A 136 -11.31 11.52 -0.78
C HIS A 136 -10.41 11.41 -2.03
N ILE A 137 -10.97 11.27 -3.23
CA ILE A 137 -10.18 11.12 -4.46
C ILE A 137 -9.24 12.32 -4.67
N HIS A 138 -9.70 13.54 -4.39
CA HIS A 138 -8.88 14.75 -4.53
C HIS A 138 -7.67 14.76 -3.57
N LEU A 139 -7.83 14.21 -2.35
CA LEU A 139 -6.76 14.11 -1.37
C LEU A 139 -5.64 13.20 -1.86
N LEU A 140 -5.97 12.08 -2.53
CA LEU A 140 -4.96 11.20 -3.12
C LEU A 140 -4.05 11.92 -4.11
N GLN A 141 -4.63 12.78 -4.95
CA GLN A 141 -3.86 13.54 -5.95
C GLN A 141 -2.96 14.58 -5.26
N ILE A 142 -3.51 15.35 -4.31
CA ILE A 142 -2.76 16.35 -3.55
C ILE A 142 -1.60 15.70 -2.82
N TYR A 143 -1.87 14.67 -2.03
CA TYR A 143 -0.85 13.98 -1.24
C TYR A 143 0.22 13.33 -2.10
N PHE A 144 -0.15 12.74 -3.23
CA PHE A 144 0.81 12.19 -4.17
C PHE A 144 1.69 13.28 -4.79
N GLU A 145 1.11 14.37 -5.28
CA GLU A 145 1.86 15.44 -5.93
C GLU A 145 2.77 16.20 -4.96
N ASP A 146 2.30 16.47 -3.75
CA ASP A 146 3.09 17.14 -2.71
C ASP A 146 4.30 16.29 -2.31
N THR A 147 4.09 15.00 -2.05
CA THR A 147 5.20 14.09 -1.73
C THR A 147 6.19 13.98 -2.90
N MET A 148 5.71 13.86 -4.14
CA MET A 148 6.60 13.75 -5.30
C MET A 148 7.35 15.04 -5.66
N ARG A 149 6.92 16.21 -5.16
CA ARG A 149 7.65 17.48 -5.32
C ARG A 149 8.76 17.68 -4.29
N LEU A 150 8.62 17.06 -3.11
CA LEU A 150 9.58 17.17 -2.01
C LEU A 150 10.71 16.12 -2.09
N ALA A 151 10.60 15.17 -3.03
CA ALA A 151 11.54 14.08 -3.25
C ALA A 151 12.73 14.44 -4.15
#